data_AF-A0A7S7SH05-F1
#
_entry.id   AF-A0A7S7SH05-F1
#
_cell.length_a   1.000
_cell.length_b   1.000
_cell.length_c   1.000
_cell.angle_alpha   90.00
_cell.angle_beta   90.00
_cell.angle_gamma   90.00
#
_symmetry.space_group_name_H-M   'P 1'
#
loop_
_entity.id
_entity.type
_entity.pdbx_description
1 polymer ?
#
loop_
_entity_poly.entity_id
_entity_poly.type
_entity_poly.pdbx_seq_one_letter_code
_entity_poly.pdbx_strand_id
1 'polypeptide(L)'
;MEAAEQQPLSASGENCSFIAAPEKVLSRADRIRREAYDRTLAFAKAMPKSVAVRAAVSAADLPRRSFIDEEIFRKLEADGMAPATLASDEEFYRRIKLDLTGRIPTAAEIRAFVADANPAKRDDVIDKLLYSPEFVDKWTVWLGDLLQNSMTAANRNQNQEGRNRFHEYIKDAIDSGKSWREIAYQLVTATGNNYDRDTAGVNFMLRGFAPMGPAQDTYDLVTVRAATMFLGLGHYDCLLCHNGRGHLDAVSAWGAKTLRVDAQRMSSHFARISLSTYPGRDTADYYLNSTIVLDRTTGSYTLNTTYGNRPNRVAANINGVAVTNLTPLYRDGTAPGGDWRDSFAQKLTTDPMFARNYANRLWKAMFNLALAEPVDNLDPDRLNPNVPPPSGWEYQASHPVLLEKLAQAARDNDFNLRETLRLMVQSTAYQLSSRYDGDWDLTKVSTFARHLPRRLEAEEAHDAITKATGLLPAYSVGGWVEKVNWAMQLPEPTEPRSDGTANGFMNSFSRGNRDTQPRSTSGSVLMWLNMMNSTVVTNRVKATGTTASPYLAELAKNKVDEAVVQDLFLTFLSRSPSEYEKAVALKTLGKSGTATYTRAAAVEDLAWALINKTDFLFSY
;
A
#
# COMPACT_ATOMS: atom_id res chain seq x y z
N MET A 1 38.37 2.95 -19.60
CA MET A 1 37.52 4.16 -19.50
C MET A 1 37.44 4.76 -20.90
N GLU A 2 36.86 3.99 -21.82
CA GLU A 2 36.67 4.41 -23.21
C GLU A 2 35.33 5.13 -23.34
N ALA A 3 35.34 6.19 -24.15
CA ALA A 3 34.23 7.10 -24.36
C ALA A 3 32.94 6.34 -24.71
N ALA A 4 32.02 6.26 -23.74
CA ALA A 4 30.63 5.93 -24.03
C ALA A 4 30.11 7.03 -24.96
N GLU A 5 30.03 6.67 -26.24
CA GLU A 5 29.54 7.48 -27.34
C GLU A 5 28.27 8.21 -26.89
N GLN A 6 28.36 9.54 -26.81
CA GLN A 6 27.23 10.38 -26.49
C GLN A 6 26.14 10.06 -27.50
N GLN A 7 25.07 9.36 -27.09
CA GLN A 7 23.81 9.61 -27.78
C GLN A 7 23.60 11.12 -27.66
N PRO A 8 23.43 11.84 -28.80
CA PRO A 8 23.14 13.25 -28.74
C PRO A 8 21.94 13.47 -27.83
N LEU A 9 21.88 14.64 -27.18
CA LEU A 9 20.79 15.12 -26.31
C LEU A 9 19.43 15.23 -27.05
N SER A 10 19.17 14.43 -28.08
CA SER A 10 18.19 14.67 -29.14
C SER A 10 17.07 13.64 -29.22
N ALA A 11 16.71 12.95 -28.13
CA ALA A 11 15.33 12.50 -28.00
C ALA A 11 14.56 13.68 -27.40
N SER A 12 13.58 14.24 -28.13
CA SER A 12 12.93 15.50 -27.74
C SER A 12 12.45 15.42 -26.29
N GLY A 13 12.93 16.34 -25.46
CA GLY A 13 12.50 16.49 -24.07
C GLY A 13 10.99 16.76 -23.91
N GLU A 14 10.28 16.97 -25.03
CA GLU A 14 8.84 17.21 -25.12
C GLU A 14 7.99 16.14 -24.43
N ASN A 15 8.46 14.88 -24.39
CA ASN A 15 7.73 13.77 -23.74
C ASN A 15 8.42 13.22 -22.49
N CYS A 16 9.45 13.89 -21.97
CA CYS A 16 10.11 13.47 -20.74
C CYS A 16 9.39 14.05 -19.52
N SER A 17 8.74 13.19 -18.74
CA SER A 17 8.01 13.59 -17.52
C SER A 17 8.90 14.29 -16.49
N PHE A 18 10.19 13.94 -16.44
CA PHE A 18 11.17 14.63 -15.61
C PHE A 18 11.49 16.03 -16.14
N ILE A 19 11.78 16.21 -17.42
CA ILE A 19 12.08 17.53 -18.00
C ILE A 19 10.85 18.45 -17.91
N ALA A 20 9.66 17.89 -18.11
CA ALA A 20 8.41 18.64 -18.02
C ALA A 20 8.08 19.13 -16.59
N ALA A 21 8.56 18.43 -15.56
CA ALA A 21 8.28 18.76 -14.15
C ALA A 21 9.34 18.18 -13.20
N PRO A 22 10.59 18.67 -13.23
CA PRO A 22 11.71 18.08 -12.49
C PRO A 22 11.47 18.13 -10.98
N GLU A 23 10.83 19.19 -10.49
CA GLU A 23 10.44 19.35 -9.10
C GLU A 23 9.49 18.25 -8.64
N LYS A 24 8.63 17.69 -9.51
CA LYS A 24 7.74 16.59 -9.13
C LYS A 24 8.48 15.30 -8.84
N VAL A 25 9.64 15.10 -9.45
CA VAL A 25 10.49 13.93 -9.22
C VAL A 25 11.43 14.18 -8.03
N LEU A 26 12.15 15.30 -8.04
CA LEU A 26 13.18 15.61 -7.04
C LEU A 26 12.59 15.84 -5.63
N SER A 27 11.44 16.51 -5.52
CA SER A 27 10.81 16.80 -4.22
C SER A 27 9.94 15.67 -3.69
N ARG A 28 9.84 14.52 -4.37
CA ARG A 28 8.84 13.49 -4.05
C ARG A 28 9.00 12.95 -2.62
N ALA A 29 10.21 12.65 -2.20
CA ALA A 29 10.49 12.19 -0.83
C ALA A 29 10.13 13.27 0.21
N ASP A 30 10.47 14.53 -0.05
CA ASP A 30 10.18 15.65 0.85
C ASP A 30 8.68 15.91 1.00
N ARG A 31 7.92 15.81 -0.10
CA ARG A 31 6.45 15.91 -0.05
C ARG A 31 5.85 14.80 0.79
N ILE A 32 6.30 13.55 0.63
CA ILE A 32 5.79 12.42 1.43
C ILE A 32 6.09 12.65 2.93
N ARG A 33 7.31 13.08 3.28
CA ARG A 33 7.67 13.42 4.66
C ARG A 33 6.82 14.56 5.22
N ARG A 34 6.60 15.61 4.42
CA ARG A 34 5.75 16.76 4.79
C ARG A 34 4.29 16.37 4.96
N GLU A 35 3.74 15.54 4.08
CA GLU A 35 2.38 15.02 4.20
C GLU A 35 2.19 14.19 5.47
N ALA A 36 3.20 13.37 5.84
CA ALA A 36 3.19 12.68 7.12
C ALA A 36 3.20 13.68 8.29
N TYR A 37 4.11 14.66 8.28
CA TYR A 37 4.20 15.72 9.28
C TYR A 37 2.88 16.49 9.47
N ASP A 38 2.33 17.06 8.39
CA ASP A 38 1.16 17.93 8.43
C ASP A 38 -0.07 17.18 8.94
N ARG A 39 -0.24 15.93 8.50
CA ARG A 39 -1.30 15.05 8.96
C ARG A 39 -1.16 14.71 10.44
N THR A 40 0.05 14.40 10.87
CA THR A 40 0.35 14.12 12.27
C THR A 40 0.05 15.32 13.17
N LEU A 41 0.40 16.53 12.73
CA LEU A 41 0.07 17.78 13.43
C LEU A 41 -1.44 18.04 13.45
N ALA A 42 -2.13 17.82 12.32
CA ALA A 42 -3.58 17.98 12.23
C ALA A 42 -4.32 17.01 13.16
N PHE A 43 -3.89 15.73 13.19
CA PHE A 43 -4.43 14.73 14.10
C PHE A 43 -4.21 15.13 15.57
N ALA A 44 -2.97 15.50 15.94
CA ALA A 44 -2.64 15.91 17.31
C ALA A 44 -3.49 17.10 17.79
N LYS A 45 -3.78 18.07 16.91
CA LYS A 45 -4.64 19.22 17.20
C LYS A 45 -6.11 18.84 17.41
N ALA A 46 -6.59 17.80 16.73
CA ALA A 46 -7.98 17.35 16.81
C ALA A 46 -8.25 16.44 18.03
N MET A 47 -7.21 15.82 18.59
CA MET A 47 -7.35 14.95 19.74
C MET A 47 -7.57 15.72 21.05
N PRO A 48 -8.38 15.19 21.99
CA PRO A 48 -8.49 15.77 23.32
C PRO A 48 -7.11 15.89 23.96
N LYS A 49 -6.81 17.03 24.59
CA LYS A 49 -5.59 17.19 25.38
C LYS A 49 -5.61 16.15 26.49
N SER A 50 -4.54 15.38 26.63
CA SER A 50 -4.37 14.50 27.78
C SER A 50 -4.33 15.37 29.03
N VAL A 51 -5.14 15.05 30.04
CA VAL A 51 -5.09 15.73 31.36
C VAL A 51 -3.78 15.38 32.08
N ALA A 52 -3.22 14.20 31.79
CA ALA A 52 -1.89 13.82 32.26
C ALA A 52 -0.82 14.29 31.26
N VAL A 53 0.05 15.20 31.69
CA VAL A 53 1.38 15.36 31.09
C VAL A 53 2.07 14.02 31.30
N ARG A 54 2.20 13.19 30.26
CA ARG A 54 3.02 12.00 30.39
C ARG A 54 4.45 12.51 30.48
N ALA A 55 5.18 12.10 31.52
CA ALA A 55 6.59 12.45 31.64
C ALA A 55 7.32 11.95 30.38
N ALA A 56 8.20 12.78 29.83
CA ALA A 56 9.06 12.36 28.73
C ALA A 56 9.81 11.09 29.17
N VAL A 57 9.69 10.03 28.37
CA VAL A 57 10.34 8.74 28.64
C VAL A 57 11.70 8.73 27.96
N SER A 58 12.75 8.31 28.66
CA SER A 58 14.05 8.09 28.03
C SER A 58 13.97 6.89 27.10
N ALA A 59 14.62 6.96 25.94
CA ALA A 59 14.74 5.81 25.04
C ALA A 59 15.37 4.58 25.73
N ALA A 60 16.23 4.81 26.73
CA ALA A 60 16.86 3.76 27.54
C ALA A 60 15.86 3.01 28.44
N ASP A 61 14.72 3.61 28.77
CA ASP A 61 13.71 3.02 29.67
C ASP A 61 12.67 2.18 28.92
N LEU A 62 12.67 2.23 27.57
CA LEU A 62 11.74 1.46 26.75
C LEU A 62 12.27 0.03 26.50
N PRO A 63 11.40 -1.00 26.51
CA PRO A 63 11.82 -2.37 26.24
C PRO A 63 12.44 -2.51 24.84
N ARG A 64 13.56 -3.23 24.73
CA ARG A 64 14.15 -3.60 23.43
C ARG A 64 13.80 -5.06 23.13
N ARG A 65 12.81 -5.29 22.28
CA ARG A 65 12.27 -6.62 21.98
C ARG A 65 12.91 -7.24 20.75
N SER A 66 13.44 -6.42 19.86
CA SER A 66 13.97 -6.83 18.57
C SER A 66 15.08 -5.91 18.10
N PHE A 67 15.77 -6.29 17.02
CA PHE A 67 16.74 -5.40 16.37
C PHE A 67 16.10 -4.12 15.82
N ILE A 68 14.78 -4.07 15.62
CA ILE A 68 14.08 -2.84 15.22
C ILE A 68 14.23 -1.80 16.33
N ASP A 69 13.94 -2.21 17.57
CA ASP A 69 14.00 -1.34 18.74
C ASP A 69 15.45 -0.88 18.98
N GLU A 70 16.41 -1.79 18.82
CA GLU A 70 17.83 -1.46 18.92
C GLU A 70 18.27 -0.35 17.96
N GLU A 71 17.88 -0.42 16.69
CA GLU A 71 18.30 0.56 15.69
C GLU A 71 17.53 1.89 15.81
N ILE A 72 16.23 1.85 16.09
CA ILE A 72 15.42 3.07 16.28
C ILE A 72 15.89 3.82 17.52
N PHE A 73 15.95 3.15 18.68
CA PHE A 73 16.27 3.82 19.94
C PHE A 73 17.73 4.26 20.01
N ARG A 74 18.67 3.51 19.43
CA ARG A 74 20.06 3.97 19.29
C ARG A 74 20.15 5.27 18.50
N LYS A 75 19.39 5.42 17.41
CA LYS A 75 19.39 6.66 16.63
C LYS A 75 18.79 7.82 17.42
N LEU A 76 17.66 7.60 18.09
CA LEU A 76 17.03 8.62 18.94
C LEU A 76 17.98 9.09 20.05
N GLU A 77 18.68 8.17 20.71
CA GLU A 77 19.70 8.47 21.73
C GLU A 77 20.85 9.31 21.15
N ALA A 78 21.38 8.91 19.98
CA ALA A 78 22.45 9.63 19.31
C ALA A 78 22.04 11.05 18.88
N ASP A 79 20.78 11.22 18.48
CA ASP A 79 20.22 12.51 18.06
C ASP A 79 19.69 13.35 19.24
N GLY A 80 19.77 12.86 20.48
CA GLY A 80 19.26 13.54 21.67
C GLY A 80 17.73 13.71 21.68
N MET A 81 17.01 12.83 21.00
CA MET A 81 15.55 12.89 20.83
C MET A 81 14.85 11.91 21.77
N ALA A 82 13.84 12.39 22.51
CA ALA A 82 13.00 11.54 23.33
C ALA A 82 11.93 10.84 22.46
N PRO A 83 11.68 9.53 22.64
CA PRO A 83 10.53 8.87 22.03
C PRO A 83 9.21 9.26 22.72
N ALA A 84 8.11 9.00 22.05
CA ALA A 84 6.79 8.96 22.65
C ALA A 84 6.73 7.87 23.73
N THR A 85 5.74 8.00 24.62
CA THR A 85 5.37 6.92 25.54
C THR A 85 4.75 5.74 24.80
N LEU A 86 4.65 4.57 25.44
CA LEU A 86 3.89 3.46 24.89
C LEU A 86 2.41 3.83 24.69
N ALA A 87 1.83 3.32 23.60
CA ALA A 87 0.40 3.42 23.34
C ALA A 87 -0.41 2.76 24.48
N SER A 88 -1.54 3.35 24.82
CA SER A 88 -2.50 2.68 25.70
C SER A 88 -3.06 1.42 25.03
N ASP A 89 -3.71 0.54 25.78
CA ASP A 89 -4.32 -0.65 25.20
C ASP A 89 -5.44 -0.32 24.20
N GLU A 90 -6.23 0.73 24.45
CA GLU A 90 -7.24 1.23 23.51
C GLU A 90 -6.59 1.69 22.19
N GLU A 91 -5.52 2.47 22.28
CA GLU A 91 -4.78 2.99 21.12
C GLU A 91 -4.12 1.84 20.33
N PHE A 92 -3.36 0.98 21.01
CA PHE A 92 -2.72 -0.19 20.40
C PHE A 92 -3.74 -1.10 19.73
N TYR A 93 -4.84 -1.42 20.41
CA TYR A 93 -5.81 -2.38 19.90
C TYR A 93 -6.59 -1.87 18.70
N ARG A 94 -6.94 -0.57 18.69
CA ARG A 94 -7.52 0.08 17.52
C ARG A 94 -6.56 0.00 16.33
N ARG A 95 -5.31 0.40 16.54
CA ARG A 95 -4.27 0.46 15.51
C ARG A 95 -4.01 -0.91 14.89
N ILE A 96 -3.76 -1.93 15.71
CA ILE A 96 -3.39 -3.26 15.21
C ILE A 96 -4.55 -3.93 14.46
N LYS A 97 -5.81 -3.72 14.89
CA LYS A 97 -7.00 -4.17 14.15
C LYS A 97 -7.11 -3.49 12.79
N LEU A 98 -6.90 -2.18 12.71
CA LEU A 98 -6.94 -1.46 11.44
C LEU A 98 -5.79 -1.85 10.51
N ASP A 99 -4.56 -1.89 11.03
CA ASP A 99 -3.37 -2.13 10.21
C ASP A 99 -3.32 -3.57 9.68
N LEU A 100 -3.70 -4.56 10.50
CA LEU A 100 -3.70 -5.97 10.08
C LEU A 100 -4.99 -6.40 9.37
N THR A 101 -6.16 -5.85 9.73
CA THR A 101 -7.45 -6.38 9.26
C THR A 101 -8.34 -5.35 8.56
N GLY A 102 -7.93 -4.08 8.47
CA GLY A 102 -8.70 -3.01 7.82
C GLY A 102 -10.00 -2.62 8.52
N ARG A 103 -10.23 -3.08 9.76
CA ARG A 103 -11.52 -2.96 10.46
C ARG A 103 -11.29 -2.51 11.90
N ILE A 104 -12.17 -1.64 12.40
CA ILE A 104 -12.15 -1.22 13.81
C ILE A 104 -12.63 -2.35 14.75
N PRO A 105 -12.19 -2.37 16.02
CA PRO A 105 -12.74 -3.27 17.02
C PRO A 105 -14.14 -2.84 17.48
N THR A 106 -14.91 -3.80 17.99
CA THR A 106 -16.18 -3.56 18.72
C THR A 106 -15.90 -3.12 20.16
N ALA A 107 -16.89 -2.48 20.81
CA ALA A 107 -16.78 -2.12 22.22
C ALA A 107 -16.52 -3.33 23.14
N ALA A 108 -17.14 -4.48 22.84
CA ALA A 108 -16.93 -5.72 23.60
C ALA A 108 -15.49 -6.25 23.47
N GLU A 109 -14.93 -6.25 22.26
CA GLU A 109 -13.54 -6.64 22.02
C GLU A 109 -12.56 -5.72 22.76
N ILE A 110 -12.79 -4.40 22.75
CA ILE A 110 -11.92 -3.45 23.46
C ILE A 110 -11.97 -3.68 24.98
N ARG A 111 -13.17 -3.81 25.55
CA ARG A 111 -13.33 -4.05 27.00
C ARG A 111 -12.63 -5.34 27.42
N ALA A 112 -12.78 -6.41 26.64
CA ALA A 112 -12.11 -7.68 26.90
C ALA A 112 -10.58 -7.53 26.86
N PHE A 113 -10.05 -6.86 25.84
CA PHE A 113 -8.62 -6.64 25.68
C PHE A 113 -8.00 -5.76 26.78
N VAL A 114 -8.69 -4.68 27.17
CA VAL A 114 -8.24 -3.78 28.24
C VAL A 114 -8.28 -4.49 29.60
N ALA A 115 -9.32 -5.31 29.85
CA ALA A 115 -9.46 -6.06 31.11
C ALA A 115 -8.51 -7.25 31.24
N ASP A 116 -7.95 -7.74 30.13
CA ASP A 116 -6.98 -8.83 30.14
C ASP A 116 -5.67 -8.38 30.82
N ALA A 117 -5.29 -9.08 31.89
CA ALA A 117 -4.07 -8.83 32.65
C ALA A 117 -2.88 -9.68 32.18
N ASN A 118 -3.06 -10.53 31.17
CA ASN A 118 -1.99 -11.33 30.60
C ASN A 118 -0.89 -10.42 30.01
N PRO A 119 0.37 -10.52 30.48
CA PRO A 119 1.47 -9.71 29.93
C PRO A 119 1.75 -9.98 28.44
N ALA A 120 1.33 -11.14 27.91
CA ALA A 120 1.48 -11.51 26.50
C ALA A 120 0.28 -11.11 25.62
N LYS A 121 -0.78 -10.47 26.16
CA LYS A 121 -2.02 -10.20 25.42
C LYS A 121 -1.84 -9.47 24.08
N ARG A 122 -0.81 -8.61 23.98
CA ARG A 122 -0.49 -7.87 22.73
C ARG A 122 0.05 -8.81 21.66
N ASP A 123 0.92 -9.74 22.03
CA ASP A 123 1.46 -10.73 21.09
C ASP A 123 0.39 -11.75 20.72
N ASP A 124 -0.40 -12.23 21.70
CA ASP A 124 -1.49 -13.18 21.46
C ASP A 124 -2.52 -12.63 20.48
N VAL A 125 -2.86 -11.34 20.60
CA VAL A 125 -3.81 -10.71 19.68
C VAL A 125 -3.22 -10.44 18.31
N ILE A 126 -1.93 -10.10 18.22
CA ILE A 126 -1.20 -10.01 16.94
C ILE A 126 -1.28 -11.35 16.22
N ASP A 127 -0.97 -12.44 16.91
CA ASP A 127 -0.97 -13.79 16.36
C ASP A 127 -2.37 -14.18 15.86
N LYS A 128 -3.40 -13.93 16.67
CA LYS A 128 -4.80 -14.15 16.29
C LYS A 128 -5.21 -13.36 15.04
N LEU A 129 -4.83 -12.08 14.97
CA LEU A 129 -5.21 -11.21 13.86
C LEU A 129 -4.49 -11.56 12.58
N LEU A 130 -3.21 -11.95 12.66
CA LEU A 130 -2.47 -12.39 11.50
C LEU A 130 -3.22 -13.53 10.82
N TYR A 131 -3.63 -14.59 11.52
CA TYR A 131 -4.31 -15.73 10.89
C TYR A 131 -5.83 -15.58 10.72
N SER A 132 -6.37 -14.36 10.75
CA SER A 132 -7.80 -14.13 10.59
C SER A 132 -8.22 -13.99 9.11
N PRO A 133 -9.47 -14.33 8.75
CA PRO A 133 -9.99 -14.08 7.40
C PRO A 133 -9.93 -12.58 7.02
N GLU A 134 -10.09 -11.70 8.00
CA GLU A 134 -10.04 -10.26 7.81
C GLU A 134 -8.65 -9.75 7.44
N PHE A 135 -7.59 -10.42 7.88
CA PHE A 135 -6.23 -10.17 7.39
C PHE A 135 -6.13 -10.49 5.90
N VAL A 136 -6.70 -11.62 5.46
CA VAL A 136 -6.68 -12.01 4.04
C VAL A 136 -7.35 -10.94 3.18
N ASP A 137 -8.52 -10.42 3.60
CA ASP A 137 -9.20 -9.34 2.89
C ASP A 137 -8.30 -8.09 2.75
N LYS A 138 -7.75 -7.59 3.87
CA LYS A 138 -6.94 -6.36 3.90
C LYS A 138 -5.70 -6.48 3.01
N TRP A 139 -4.98 -7.60 3.11
CA TRP A 139 -3.73 -7.79 2.37
C TRP A 139 -3.96 -8.20 0.92
N THR A 140 -5.15 -8.71 0.58
CA THR A 140 -5.61 -8.85 -0.80
C THR A 140 -5.84 -7.49 -1.46
N VAL A 141 -6.43 -6.52 -0.76
CA VAL A 141 -6.56 -5.14 -1.27
C VAL A 141 -5.18 -4.52 -1.49
N TRP A 142 -4.31 -4.58 -0.48
CA TRP A 142 -2.95 -4.03 -0.54
C TRP A 142 -2.15 -4.61 -1.72
N LEU A 143 -2.17 -5.93 -1.87
CA LEU A 143 -1.45 -6.59 -2.94
C LEU A 143 -2.13 -6.35 -4.32
N GLY A 144 -3.45 -6.25 -4.35
CA GLY A 144 -4.22 -5.87 -5.53
C GLY A 144 -3.85 -4.48 -6.06
N ASP A 145 -3.52 -3.52 -5.18
CA ASP A 145 -3.01 -2.21 -5.62
C ASP A 145 -1.60 -2.29 -6.16
N LEU A 146 -0.71 -3.02 -5.46
CA LEU A 146 0.68 -3.17 -5.87
C LEU A 146 0.78 -3.88 -7.24
N LEU A 147 -0.01 -4.95 -7.44
CA LEU A 147 -0.05 -5.70 -8.68
C LEU A 147 -0.99 -5.11 -9.74
N GLN A 148 -1.71 -4.05 -9.39
CA GLN A 148 -2.64 -3.34 -10.27
C GLN A 148 -3.75 -4.23 -10.84
N ASN A 149 -4.39 -5.01 -9.98
CA ASN A 149 -5.55 -5.83 -10.36
C ASN A 149 -6.75 -4.92 -10.69
N SER A 150 -7.10 -4.87 -11.98
CA SER A 150 -8.19 -4.08 -12.53
C SER A 150 -8.77 -4.80 -13.74
N MET A 151 -10.07 -4.62 -13.98
CA MET A 151 -10.73 -5.09 -15.20
C MET A 151 -10.24 -4.33 -16.42
N THR A 152 -10.12 -3.01 -16.29
CA THR A 152 -9.79 -2.11 -17.39
C THR A 152 -8.63 -1.21 -17.00
N ALA A 153 -7.74 -0.98 -17.95
CA ALA A 153 -6.67 0.00 -17.84
C ALA A 153 -6.43 0.70 -19.18
N ALA A 154 -5.71 1.82 -19.14
CA ALA A 154 -5.42 2.66 -20.30
C ALA A 154 -4.74 1.89 -21.44
N ASN A 155 -3.91 0.91 -21.12
CA ASN A 155 -3.17 0.13 -22.11
C ASN A 155 -3.84 -1.19 -22.52
N ARG A 156 -4.73 -1.75 -21.70
CA ARG A 156 -5.37 -3.05 -21.97
C ARG A 156 -6.62 -3.28 -21.13
N ASN A 157 -7.54 -4.08 -21.68
CA ASN A 157 -8.69 -4.63 -20.96
C ASN A 157 -8.43 -6.13 -20.64
N GLN A 158 -8.46 -6.49 -19.36
CA GLN A 158 -8.34 -7.87 -18.86
C GLN A 158 -9.71 -8.57 -18.81
N ASN A 159 -10.79 -7.80 -18.98
CA ASN A 159 -12.17 -8.17 -18.76
C ASN A 159 -12.46 -8.59 -17.32
N GLN A 160 -13.74 -8.68 -17.00
CA GLN A 160 -14.22 -8.98 -15.66
C GLN A 160 -13.66 -10.32 -15.15
N GLU A 161 -13.63 -11.33 -16.02
CA GLU A 161 -13.18 -12.66 -15.65
C GLU A 161 -11.68 -12.70 -15.36
N GLY A 162 -10.84 -12.05 -16.18
CA GLY A 162 -9.40 -11.93 -15.90
C GLY A 162 -9.11 -11.22 -14.57
N ARG A 163 -9.87 -10.14 -14.27
CA ARG A 163 -9.81 -9.43 -12.97
C ARG A 163 -10.21 -10.33 -11.80
N ASN A 164 -11.26 -11.14 -11.97
CA ASN A 164 -11.73 -12.07 -10.94
C ASN A 164 -10.69 -13.15 -10.66
N ARG A 165 -10.19 -13.82 -11.70
CA ARG A 165 -9.15 -14.86 -11.57
C ARG A 165 -7.88 -14.34 -10.93
N PHE A 166 -7.47 -13.12 -11.29
CA PHE A 166 -6.29 -12.54 -10.69
C PHE A 166 -6.52 -12.13 -9.23
N HIS A 167 -7.71 -11.62 -8.89
CA HIS A 167 -8.10 -11.39 -7.48
C HIS A 167 -8.10 -12.69 -6.67
N GLU A 168 -8.68 -13.76 -7.19
CA GLU A 168 -8.71 -15.08 -6.55
C GLU A 168 -7.30 -15.59 -6.29
N TYR A 169 -6.40 -15.52 -7.28
CA TYR A 169 -4.99 -15.88 -7.08
C TYR A 169 -4.32 -15.07 -5.98
N ILE A 170 -4.51 -13.74 -5.96
CA ILE A 170 -3.94 -12.86 -4.93
C ILE A 170 -4.46 -13.28 -3.55
N LYS A 171 -5.76 -13.49 -3.43
CA LYS A 171 -6.40 -13.89 -2.18
C LYS A 171 -5.89 -15.25 -1.69
N ASP A 172 -5.87 -16.25 -2.57
CA ASP A 172 -5.37 -17.60 -2.28
C ASP A 172 -3.89 -17.57 -1.87
N ALA A 173 -3.08 -16.72 -2.50
CA ALA A 173 -1.66 -16.55 -2.14
C ALA A 173 -1.48 -16.00 -0.73
N ILE A 174 -2.30 -15.03 -0.31
CA ILE A 174 -2.27 -14.48 1.05
C ILE A 174 -2.78 -15.50 2.07
N ASP A 175 -3.90 -16.17 1.76
CA ASP A 175 -4.53 -17.14 2.65
C ASP A 175 -3.60 -18.31 2.95
N SER A 176 -3.05 -18.94 1.90
CA SER A 176 -2.11 -20.05 2.00
C SER A 176 -0.70 -19.66 2.47
N GLY A 177 -0.42 -18.38 2.66
CA GLY A 177 0.86 -17.90 3.15
C GLY A 177 2.02 -18.05 2.16
N LYS A 178 1.75 -17.96 0.85
CA LYS A 178 2.78 -17.98 -0.19
C LYS A 178 3.81 -16.87 0.05
N SER A 179 5.08 -17.19 -0.19
CA SER A 179 6.15 -16.21 -0.08
C SER A 179 6.05 -15.13 -1.15
N TRP A 180 6.53 -13.92 -0.85
CA TRP A 180 6.67 -12.88 -1.87
C TRP A 180 7.56 -13.32 -3.03
N ARG A 181 8.58 -14.14 -2.73
CA ARG A 181 9.45 -14.79 -3.72
C ARG A 181 8.64 -15.65 -4.69
N GLU A 182 7.84 -16.57 -4.16
CA GLU A 182 7.02 -17.47 -4.99
C GLU A 182 6.01 -16.68 -5.82
N ILE A 183 5.34 -15.69 -5.22
CA ILE A 183 4.40 -14.82 -5.94
C ILE A 183 5.11 -14.12 -7.10
N ALA A 184 6.24 -13.45 -6.86
CA ALA A 184 6.99 -12.76 -7.91
C ALA A 184 7.44 -13.71 -9.03
N TYR A 185 7.94 -14.90 -8.65
CA TYR A 185 8.36 -15.91 -9.61
C TYR A 185 7.19 -16.37 -10.49
N GLN A 186 6.07 -16.80 -9.88
CA GLN A 186 4.88 -17.28 -10.59
C GLN A 186 4.29 -16.22 -11.53
N LEU A 187 4.25 -14.95 -11.12
CA LEU A 187 3.70 -13.88 -11.95
C LEU A 187 4.54 -13.61 -13.20
N VAL A 188 5.87 -13.67 -13.09
CA VAL A 188 6.78 -13.38 -14.19
C VAL A 188 6.88 -14.54 -15.18
N THR A 189 6.81 -15.78 -14.70
CA THR A 189 6.92 -16.99 -15.52
C THR A 189 5.58 -17.50 -16.05
N ALA A 190 4.45 -16.93 -15.60
CA ALA A 190 3.11 -17.41 -15.98
C ALA A 190 2.93 -17.55 -17.50
N THR A 191 2.32 -18.68 -17.90
CA THR A 191 1.87 -19.00 -19.27
C THR A 191 0.48 -19.62 -19.19
N GLY A 192 -0.39 -19.34 -20.15
CA GLY A 192 -1.75 -19.87 -20.22
C GLY A 192 -2.79 -18.82 -20.56
N ASN A 193 -4.06 -19.13 -20.29
CA ASN A 193 -5.17 -18.22 -20.52
C ASN A 193 -5.46 -17.36 -19.29
N ASN A 194 -5.79 -16.08 -19.48
CA ASN A 194 -6.03 -15.16 -18.38
C ASN A 194 -7.37 -15.37 -17.64
N TYR A 195 -8.26 -16.20 -18.17
CA TYR A 195 -9.51 -16.61 -17.52
C TYR A 195 -9.38 -17.95 -16.78
N ASP A 196 -8.27 -18.66 -16.92
CA ASP A 196 -8.04 -19.89 -16.17
C ASP A 196 -7.55 -19.58 -14.76
N ARG A 197 -8.12 -20.30 -13.77
CA ARG A 197 -7.70 -20.17 -12.37
C ARG A 197 -6.23 -20.57 -12.18
N ASP A 198 -5.79 -21.64 -12.83
CA ASP A 198 -4.43 -22.17 -12.67
C ASP A 198 -3.36 -21.30 -13.34
N THR A 199 -3.76 -20.43 -14.28
CA THR A 199 -2.83 -19.52 -14.98
C THR A 199 -3.17 -18.05 -14.74
N ALA A 200 -3.91 -17.74 -13.67
CA ALA A 200 -4.33 -16.38 -13.32
C ALA A 200 -3.19 -15.35 -13.25
N GLY A 201 -1.96 -15.80 -12.94
CA GLY A 201 -0.76 -14.98 -12.94
C GLY A 201 -0.44 -14.29 -14.27
N VAL A 202 -0.93 -14.81 -15.41
CA VAL A 202 -0.72 -14.15 -16.72
C VAL A 202 -1.34 -12.76 -16.78
N ASN A 203 -2.36 -12.45 -15.95
CA ASN A 203 -2.96 -11.12 -15.88
C ASN A 203 -1.93 -10.03 -15.48
N PHE A 204 -0.90 -10.38 -14.69
CA PHE A 204 0.23 -9.50 -14.41
C PHE A 204 1.00 -9.16 -15.69
N MET A 205 1.31 -10.17 -16.52
CA MET A 205 2.00 -9.99 -17.80
C MET A 205 1.18 -9.17 -18.79
N LEU A 206 -0.14 -9.36 -18.82
CA LEU A 206 -1.05 -8.60 -19.67
C LEU A 206 -1.06 -7.10 -19.37
N ARG A 207 -0.88 -6.71 -18.10
CA ARG A 207 -0.75 -5.29 -17.73
C ARG A 207 0.54 -4.67 -18.29
N GLY A 208 1.51 -5.48 -18.73
CA GLY A 208 2.72 -5.04 -19.42
C GLY A 208 2.56 -4.83 -20.93
N PHE A 209 1.37 -5.03 -21.50
CA PHE A 209 1.14 -4.81 -22.93
C PHE A 209 1.20 -3.32 -23.30
N ALA A 210 1.94 -3.00 -24.37
CA ALA A 210 1.97 -1.67 -24.96
C ALA A 210 1.25 -1.68 -26.33
N PRO A 211 0.07 -1.02 -26.47
CA PRO A 211 -0.63 -0.93 -27.74
C PRO A 211 0.08 0.03 -28.71
N MET A 212 -0.23 -0.09 -30.01
CA MET A 212 0.21 0.85 -31.05
C MET A 212 1.73 1.02 -31.21
N GLY A 213 2.53 0.07 -30.72
CA GLY A 213 3.99 0.10 -30.79
C GLY A 213 4.59 -1.22 -31.30
N PRO A 214 5.91 -1.24 -31.57
CA PRO A 214 6.62 -2.48 -31.83
C PRO A 214 6.64 -3.37 -30.57
N ALA A 215 6.90 -4.68 -30.73
CA ALA A 215 6.84 -5.65 -29.63
C ALA A 215 7.77 -5.29 -28.45
N GLN A 216 8.88 -4.60 -28.72
CA GLN A 216 9.84 -4.08 -27.75
C GLN A 216 9.20 -3.18 -26.71
N ASP A 217 8.17 -2.41 -27.07
CA ASP A 217 7.47 -1.55 -26.10
C ASP A 217 6.77 -2.40 -25.02
N THR A 218 6.25 -3.58 -25.40
CA THR A 218 5.67 -4.53 -24.44
C THR A 218 6.76 -5.15 -23.56
N TYR A 219 7.91 -5.53 -24.13
CA TYR A 219 9.03 -6.10 -23.35
C TYR A 219 9.56 -5.08 -22.33
N ASP A 220 9.68 -3.83 -22.76
CA ASP A 220 10.10 -2.70 -21.94
C ASP A 220 9.09 -2.45 -20.81
N LEU A 221 7.79 -2.40 -21.10
CA LEU A 221 6.78 -2.13 -20.09
C LEU A 221 6.66 -3.28 -19.06
N VAL A 222 6.76 -4.54 -19.48
CA VAL A 222 6.85 -5.69 -18.55
C VAL A 222 8.05 -5.52 -17.60
N THR A 223 9.20 -5.11 -18.14
CA THR A 223 10.43 -4.89 -17.36
C THR A 223 10.28 -3.76 -16.36
N VAL A 224 9.72 -2.62 -16.79
CA VAL A 224 9.44 -1.47 -15.90
C VAL A 224 8.55 -1.90 -14.75
N ARG A 225 7.48 -2.66 -15.02
CA ARG A 225 6.57 -3.15 -13.98
C ARG A 225 7.28 -4.06 -13.00
N ALA A 226 8.00 -5.08 -13.49
CA ALA A 226 8.73 -6.00 -12.63
C ALA A 226 9.79 -5.28 -11.78
N ALA A 227 10.60 -4.42 -12.39
CA ALA A 227 11.65 -3.67 -11.69
C ALA A 227 11.07 -2.68 -10.66
N THR A 228 10.00 -1.96 -10.98
CA THR A 228 9.37 -0.99 -10.07
C THR A 228 8.66 -1.70 -8.90
N MET A 229 7.92 -2.76 -9.17
CA MET A 229 7.11 -3.45 -8.16
C MET A 229 7.96 -4.29 -7.23
N PHE A 230 8.90 -5.08 -7.77
CA PHE A 230 9.67 -6.04 -6.99
C PHE A 230 11.02 -5.51 -6.51
N LEU A 231 11.67 -4.60 -7.25
CA LEU A 231 12.98 -4.05 -6.86
C LEU A 231 12.91 -2.59 -6.40
N GLY A 232 11.79 -1.90 -6.65
CA GLY A 232 11.68 -0.46 -6.42
C GLY A 232 12.46 0.40 -7.40
N LEU A 233 12.86 -0.16 -8.54
CA LEU A 233 13.72 0.52 -9.51
C LEU A 233 12.88 1.20 -10.60
N GLY A 234 12.12 2.24 -10.24
CA GLY A 234 11.35 3.06 -11.17
C GLY A 234 12.19 3.71 -12.28
N HIS A 235 13.50 3.89 -12.05
CA HIS A 235 14.47 4.39 -13.02
C HIS A 235 14.50 3.62 -14.35
N TYR A 236 14.08 2.34 -14.37
CA TYR A 236 13.99 1.58 -15.63
C TYR A 236 13.08 2.25 -16.65
N ASP A 237 12.04 2.96 -16.22
CA ASP A 237 11.15 3.68 -17.13
C ASP A 237 11.89 4.82 -17.86
N CYS A 238 12.78 5.52 -17.16
CA CYS A 238 13.65 6.54 -17.75
C CYS A 238 14.75 5.91 -18.63
N LEU A 239 15.40 4.85 -18.13
CA LEU A 239 16.52 4.19 -18.79
C LEU A 239 16.13 3.56 -20.14
N LEU A 240 14.87 3.17 -20.32
CA LEU A 240 14.40 2.62 -21.59
C LEU A 240 14.14 3.70 -22.65
N CYS A 241 14.16 4.98 -22.25
CA CYS A 241 14.12 6.13 -23.15
C CYS A 241 15.51 6.69 -23.48
N HIS A 242 16.41 6.79 -22.49
CA HIS A 242 17.73 7.41 -22.65
C HIS A 242 18.79 6.78 -21.75
N ASN A 243 20.07 7.04 -22.03
CA ASN A 243 21.15 6.70 -21.09
C ASN A 243 20.98 7.47 -19.78
N GLY A 244 21.45 6.91 -18.67
CA GLY A 244 21.37 7.54 -17.37
C GLY A 244 22.09 8.87 -17.29
N ARG A 245 23.31 8.93 -17.82
CA ARG A 245 24.14 10.15 -17.82
C ARG A 245 23.45 11.27 -18.60
N GLY A 246 23.42 12.47 -18.01
CA GLY A 246 22.74 13.65 -18.51
C GLY A 246 21.25 13.73 -18.16
N HIS A 247 20.67 12.69 -17.53
CA HIS A 247 19.23 12.62 -17.29
C HIS A 247 18.86 12.14 -15.88
N LEU A 248 19.62 11.21 -15.30
CA LEU A 248 19.38 10.65 -13.97
C LEU A 248 20.38 11.15 -12.92
N ASP A 249 21.32 12.04 -13.27
CA ASP A 249 22.38 12.54 -12.38
C ASP A 249 21.85 13.19 -11.09
N ALA A 250 20.64 13.74 -11.14
CA ALA A 250 19.96 14.33 -9.98
C ALA A 250 18.92 13.40 -9.33
N VAL A 251 18.66 12.22 -9.92
CA VAL A 251 17.58 11.31 -9.50
C VAL A 251 18.14 10.04 -8.86
N SER A 252 19.18 9.45 -9.47
CA SER A 252 19.84 8.25 -8.94
C SER A 252 21.31 8.19 -9.31
N ALA A 253 22.15 7.95 -8.32
CA ALA A 253 23.57 7.68 -8.47
C ALA A 253 23.81 6.40 -9.28
N TRP A 254 23.11 5.31 -8.98
CA TRP A 254 23.15 4.09 -9.79
C TRP A 254 22.65 4.36 -11.22
N GLY A 255 21.46 4.94 -11.33
CA GLY A 255 20.79 5.21 -12.60
C GLY A 255 21.63 6.08 -13.54
N ALA A 256 22.32 7.10 -13.02
CA ALA A 256 23.19 7.99 -13.78
C ALA A 256 24.34 7.27 -14.50
N LYS A 257 24.76 6.10 -14.00
CA LYS A 257 25.84 5.29 -14.57
C LYS A 257 25.34 4.20 -15.52
N THR A 258 24.03 3.97 -15.58
CA THR A 258 23.43 2.88 -16.37
C THR A 258 23.17 3.31 -17.81
N LEU A 259 23.52 2.46 -18.77
CA LEU A 259 23.24 2.70 -20.18
C LEU A 259 21.83 2.20 -20.56
N ARG A 260 21.22 2.88 -21.52
CA ARG A 260 19.94 2.45 -22.12
C ARG A 260 20.02 1.03 -22.66
N VAL A 261 21.14 0.69 -23.30
CA VAL A 261 21.34 -0.65 -23.87
C VAL A 261 21.34 -1.74 -22.80
N ASP A 262 21.80 -1.45 -21.57
CA ASP A 262 21.76 -2.41 -20.46
C ASP A 262 20.34 -2.59 -19.95
N ALA A 263 19.54 -1.52 -19.90
CA ALA A 263 18.11 -1.62 -19.60
C ALA A 263 17.35 -2.40 -20.69
N GLN A 264 17.68 -2.20 -21.97
CA GLN A 264 17.08 -2.97 -23.06
C GLN A 264 17.50 -4.45 -23.04
N ARG A 265 18.73 -4.75 -22.61
CA ARG A 265 19.18 -6.14 -22.35
C ARG A 265 18.38 -6.79 -21.23
N MET A 266 18.06 -6.04 -20.18
CA MET A 266 17.11 -6.49 -19.16
C MET A 266 15.75 -6.83 -19.79
N SER A 267 15.21 -5.94 -20.64
CA SER A 267 13.94 -6.17 -21.35
C SER A 267 13.96 -7.35 -22.30
N SER A 268 15.11 -7.68 -22.88
CA SER A 268 15.19 -8.74 -23.88
C SER A 268 14.91 -10.15 -23.33
N HIS A 269 14.87 -10.35 -22.00
CA HIS A 269 14.35 -11.60 -21.41
C HIS A 269 12.89 -11.87 -21.81
N PHE A 270 12.11 -10.82 -22.08
CA PHE A 270 10.72 -10.93 -22.49
C PHE A 270 10.56 -11.03 -24.01
N ALA A 271 11.63 -11.04 -24.80
CA ALA A 271 11.54 -11.00 -26.26
C ALA A 271 10.91 -12.26 -26.90
N ARG A 272 10.66 -13.30 -26.11
CA ARG A 272 9.98 -14.53 -26.52
C ARG A 272 8.49 -14.55 -26.15
N ILE A 273 7.99 -13.57 -25.42
CA ILE A 273 6.59 -13.57 -24.99
C ILE A 273 5.62 -13.37 -26.17
N SER A 274 4.59 -14.20 -26.23
CA SER A 274 3.47 -14.12 -27.16
C SER A 274 2.19 -13.78 -26.40
N LEU A 275 1.46 -12.76 -26.84
CA LEU A 275 0.17 -12.38 -26.30
C LEU A 275 -0.82 -12.42 -27.45
N SER A 276 -1.76 -13.36 -27.43
CA SER A 276 -2.75 -13.53 -28.50
C SER A 276 -4.16 -13.62 -27.92
N THR A 277 -5.11 -12.93 -28.54
CA THR A 277 -6.53 -13.11 -28.21
C THR A 277 -6.96 -14.54 -28.53
N TYR A 278 -7.79 -15.12 -27.67
CA TYR A 278 -8.41 -16.42 -27.93
C TYR A 278 -9.24 -16.37 -29.23
N PRO A 279 -9.11 -17.34 -30.15
CA PRO A 279 -9.64 -17.25 -31.51
C PRO A 279 -11.16 -17.47 -31.64
N GLY A 280 -11.86 -17.74 -30.54
CA GLY A 280 -13.31 -17.98 -30.52
C GLY A 280 -14.11 -16.79 -31.04
N ARG A 281 -15.23 -17.10 -31.72
CA ARG A 281 -16.19 -16.12 -32.24
C ARG A 281 -17.60 -16.30 -31.70
N ASP A 282 -17.83 -17.39 -30.96
CA ASP A 282 -19.12 -17.68 -30.32
C ASP A 282 -19.26 -16.84 -29.06
N THR A 283 -20.36 -16.09 -28.96
CA THR A 283 -20.68 -15.26 -27.80
C THR A 283 -21.04 -16.07 -26.55
N ALA A 284 -21.31 -17.36 -26.70
CA ALA A 284 -21.50 -18.29 -25.59
C ALA A 284 -20.20 -18.92 -25.08
N ASP A 285 -19.07 -18.77 -25.79
CA ASP A 285 -17.78 -19.32 -25.35
C ASP A 285 -17.25 -18.51 -24.15
N TYR A 286 -16.99 -19.20 -23.04
CA TYR A 286 -16.41 -18.62 -21.84
C TYR A 286 -15.09 -17.89 -22.12
N TYR A 287 -14.28 -18.40 -23.04
CA TYR A 287 -12.99 -17.83 -23.39
C TYR A 287 -13.09 -16.69 -24.41
N LEU A 288 -14.29 -16.30 -24.86
CA LEU A 288 -14.43 -15.14 -25.72
C LEU A 288 -13.81 -13.90 -25.07
N ASN A 289 -12.98 -13.17 -25.84
CA ASN A 289 -12.18 -12.02 -25.40
C ASN A 289 -11.09 -12.30 -24.37
N SER A 290 -10.86 -13.56 -23.99
CA SER A 290 -9.68 -13.91 -23.19
C SER A 290 -8.39 -13.76 -23.99
N THR A 291 -7.27 -13.68 -23.30
CA THR A 291 -5.91 -13.62 -23.87
C THR A 291 -5.10 -14.82 -23.39
N ILE A 292 -4.37 -15.41 -24.33
CA ILE A 292 -3.38 -16.45 -24.10
C ILE A 292 -1.97 -15.82 -24.07
N VAL A 293 -1.20 -16.13 -23.04
CA VAL A 293 0.22 -15.75 -22.88
C VAL A 293 1.09 -17.01 -22.98
N LEU A 294 2.05 -17.02 -23.90
CA LEU A 294 2.98 -18.15 -24.11
C LEU A 294 4.40 -17.66 -24.33
N ASP A 295 5.38 -18.55 -24.19
CA ASP A 295 6.74 -18.31 -24.66
C ASP A 295 6.97 -18.98 -26.02
N ARG A 296 7.57 -18.22 -26.94
CA ARG A 296 8.05 -18.72 -28.22
C ARG A 296 9.42 -19.37 -28.02
N THR A 297 9.72 -20.37 -28.85
CA THR A 297 11.05 -21.01 -28.91
C THR A 297 12.13 -20.05 -29.42
N THR A 298 11.74 -19.09 -30.27
CA THR A 298 12.62 -18.08 -30.85
C THR A 298 12.06 -16.67 -30.64
N GLY A 299 12.96 -15.70 -30.51
CA GLY A 299 12.63 -14.29 -30.40
C GLY A 299 13.90 -13.49 -30.10
N SER A 300 13.93 -12.24 -30.50
CA SER A 300 15.04 -11.33 -30.22
C SER A 300 14.51 -9.92 -29.96
N TYR A 301 15.23 -9.17 -29.12
CA TYR A 301 15.00 -7.74 -29.00
C TYR A 301 15.80 -7.04 -30.11
N THR A 302 15.12 -6.70 -31.20
CA THR A 302 15.76 -6.03 -32.35
C THR A 302 15.90 -4.53 -32.10
N LEU A 303 17.04 -3.97 -32.51
CA LEU A 303 17.36 -2.54 -32.46
C LEU A 303 17.18 -1.90 -33.85
N ASN A 304 15.93 -1.89 -34.32
CA ASN A 304 15.58 -1.48 -35.70
C ASN A 304 14.28 -0.68 -35.79
N THR A 305 13.84 -0.02 -34.72
CA THR A 305 12.54 0.65 -34.69
C THR A 305 12.69 2.16 -34.79
N THR A 306 11.96 2.77 -35.73
CA THR A 306 11.85 4.24 -35.91
C THR A 306 10.48 4.79 -35.51
N TYR A 307 9.70 3.99 -34.79
CA TYR A 307 8.34 4.29 -34.34
C TYR A 307 8.08 3.59 -33.00
N GLY A 308 7.00 3.97 -32.32
CA GLY A 308 6.55 3.37 -31.08
C GLY A 308 6.35 4.39 -29.96
N ASN A 309 6.11 3.88 -28.76
CA ASN A 309 5.87 4.66 -27.54
C ASN A 309 7.16 5.01 -26.78
N ARG A 310 8.31 4.60 -27.32
CA ARG A 310 9.65 4.87 -26.79
C ARG A 310 10.52 5.48 -27.90
N PRO A 311 11.59 6.21 -27.57
CA PRO A 311 12.55 6.70 -28.55
C PRO A 311 13.09 5.58 -29.44
N ASN A 312 13.49 5.94 -30.66
CA ASN A 312 13.99 5.00 -31.66
C ASN A 312 15.04 4.04 -31.09
N ARG A 313 14.97 2.78 -31.52
CA ARG A 313 15.91 1.72 -31.15
C ARG A 313 16.82 1.50 -32.35
N VAL A 314 18.04 1.98 -32.25
CA VAL A 314 19.06 1.94 -33.31
C VAL A 314 20.18 0.99 -32.91
N ALA A 315 20.91 0.46 -33.90
CA ALA A 315 22.04 -0.41 -33.66
C ALA A 315 23.01 0.22 -32.65
N ALA A 316 23.42 -0.57 -31.66
CA ALA A 316 24.32 -0.13 -30.60
C ALA A 316 25.73 -0.65 -30.86
N ASN A 317 26.76 0.11 -30.51
CA ASN A 317 28.12 -0.39 -30.48
C ASN A 317 28.41 -0.98 -29.08
N ILE A 318 28.68 -2.28 -29.01
CA ILE A 318 29.00 -2.97 -27.76
C ILE A 318 30.37 -3.63 -27.94
N ASN A 319 31.35 -3.19 -27.16
CA ASN A 319 32.74 -3.68 -27.22
C ASN A 319 33.34 -3.61 -28.64
N GLY A 320 33.08 -2.51 -29.38
CA GLY A 320 33.57 -2.31 -30.74
C GLY A 320 32.77 -3.01 -31.84
N VAL A 321 31.70 -3.73 -31.49
CA VAL A 321 30.86 -4.48 -32.43
C VAL A 321 29.48 -3.83 -32.53
N ALA A 322 29.06 -3.50 -33.76
CA ALA A 322 27.70 -3.06 -34.03
C ALA A 322 26.72 -4.23 -33.84
N VAL A 323 25.79 -4.11 -32.90
CA VAL A 323 24.75 -5.10 -32.62
C VAL A 323 23.38 -4.57 -33.03
N THR A 324 22.63 -5.40 -33.76
CA THR A 324 21.25 -5.13 -34.19
C THR A 324 20.22 -5.96 -33.40
N ASN A 325 20.70 -6.91 -32.60
CA ASN A 325 19.89 -7.78 -31.74
C ASN A 325 20.56 -7.86 -30.37
N LEU A 326 19.77 -7.76 -29.31
CA LEU A 326 20.28 -7.87 -27.94
C LEU A 326 20.17 -9.31 -27.43
N THR A 327 21.26 -9.74 -26.78
CA THR A 327 21.26 -10.93 -25.92
C THR A 327 20.79 -10.52 -24.52
N PRO A 328 19.88 -11.28 -23.87
CA PRO A 328 19.45 -10.97 -22.52
C PRO A 328 20.60 -11.01 -21.53
N LEU A 329 20.67 -9.98 -20.70
CA LEU A 329 21.53 -9.91 -19.53
C LEU A 329 20.72 -9.30 -18.40
N TYR A 330 20.77 -9.92 -17.23
CA TYR A 330 20.23 -9.32 -16.02
C TYR A 330 21.09 -8.12 -15.64
N ARG A 331 20.58 -7.24 -14.76
CA ARG A 331 21.26 -5.98 -14.41
C ARG A 331 22.63 -6.15 -13.74
N ASP A 332 22.92 -7.34 -13.22
CA ASP A 332 24.22 -7.73 -12.67
C ASP A 332 25.19 -8.26 -13.76
N GLY A 333 24.78 -8.24 -15.03
CA GLY A 333 25.53 -8.76 -16.18
C GLY A 333 25.34 -10.25 -16.43
N THR A 334 24.51 -10.97 -15.67
CA THR A 334 24.33 -12.42 -15.84
C THR A 334 23.49 -12.74 -17.08
N ALA A 335 24.00 -13.63 -17.94
CA ALA A 335 23.24 -14.17 -19.07
C ALA A 335 22.23 -15.24 -18.62
N PRO A 336 21.13 -15.45 -19.35
CA PRO A 336 20.13 -16.42 -18.96
C PRO A 336 20.61 -17.86 -19.10
N GLY A 337 20.24 -18.71 -18.15
CA GLY A 337 20.33 -20.17 -18.29
C GLY A 337 18.97 -20.75 -18.66
N GLY A 338 18.85 -21.43 -19.81
CA GLY A 338 17.60 -22.07 -20.22
C GLY A 338 16.53 -21.07 -20.70
N ASP A 339 15.32 -21.17 -20.13
CA ASP A 339 14.22 -20.25 -20.45
C ASP A 339 14.51 -18.83 -19.94
N TRP A 340 14.19 -17.83 -20.77
CA TRP A 340 14.58 -16.45 -20.50
C TRP A 340 13.75 -15.80 -19.39
N ARG A 341 12.45 -16.09 -19.30
CA ARG A 341 11.59 -15.52 -18.24
C ARG A 341 11.83 -16.23 -16.92
N ASP A 342 12.02 -17.55 -16.93
CA ASP A 342 12.46 -18.30 -15.76
C ASP A 342 13.78 -17.76 -15.20
N SER A 343 14.80 -17.64 -16.05
CA SER A 343 16.10 -17.11 -15.62
C SER A 343 16.01 -15.67 -15.09
N PHE A 344 15.16 -14.82 -15.68
CA PHE A 344 14.90 -13.48 -15.16
C PHE A 344 14.24 -13.55 -13.77
N ALA A 345 13.22 -14.39 -13.59
CA ALA A 345 12.48 -14.51 -12.34
C ALA A 345 13.36 -15.04 -11.18
N GLN A 346 14.24 -16.00 -11.46
CA GLN A 346 15.23 -16.49 -10.49
C GLN A 346 16.20 -15.39 -10.05
N LYS A 347 16.66 -14.57 -11.01
CA LYS A 347 17.54 -13.43 -10.71
C LYS A 347 16.82 -12.31 -9.97
N LEU A 348 15.59 -12.00 -10.39
CA LEU A 348 14.72 -11.02 -9.74
C LEU A 348 14.54 -11.31 -8.25
N THR A 349 14.28 -12.57 -7.90
CA THR A 349 13.98 -12.96 -6.52
C THR A 349 15.21 -13.11 -5.62
N THR A 350 16.41 -13.18 -6.21
CA THR A 350 17.69 -13.24 -5.49
C THR A 350 18.41 -11.89 -5.44
N ASP A 351 17.87 -10.89 -6.14
CA ASP A 351 18.39 -9.54 -6.15
C ASP A 351 18.34 -8.90 -4.74
N PRO A 352 19.42 -8.28 -4.23
CA PRO A 352 19.39 -7.58 -2.94
C PRO A 352 18.29 -6.52 -2.83
N MET A 353 17.93 -5.88 -3.94
CA MET A 353 16.84 -4.90 -4.00
C MET A 353 15.47 -5.53 -3.81
N PHE A 354 15.29 -6.81 -4.15
CA PHE A 354 14.04 -7.53 -3.91
C PHE A 354 13.69 -7.53 -2.42
N ALA A 355 14.67 -7.92 -1.60
CA ALA A 355 14.49 -7.97 -0.15
C ALA A 355 14.35 -6.58 0.48
N ARG A 356 15.19 -5.62 0.07
CA ARG A 356 15.09 -4.24 0.57
C ARG A 356 13.77 -3.60 0.20
N ASN A 357 13.28 -3.78 -1.03
CA ASN A 357 12.02 -3.20 -1.47
C ASN A 357 10.84 -3.79 -0.70
N TYR A 358 10.79 -5.12 -0.59
CA TYR A 358 9.77 -5.83 0.17
C TYR A 358 9.71 -5.33 1.62
N ALA A 359 10.84 -5.33 2.33
CA ALA A 359 10.93 -4.85 3.70
C ALA A 359 10.51 -3.37 3.82
N ASN A 360 10.97 -2.51 2.92
CA ASN A 360 10.67 -1.08 2.95
C ASN A 360 9.18 -0.78 2.69
N ARG A 361 8.53 -1.54 1.80
CA ARG A 361 7.08 -1.42 1.53
C ARG A 361 6.24 -1.86 2.72
N LEU A 362 6.58 -2.98 3.37
CA LEU A 362 5.88 -3.45 4.56
C LEU A 362 6.12 -2.51 5.75
N TRP A 363 7.34 -1.98 5.89
CA TRP A 363 7.64 -0.94 6.88
C TRP A 363 6.74 0.27 6.66
N LYS A 364 6.62 0.77 5.42
CA LYS A 364 5.70 1.88 5.10
C LYS A 364 4.26 1.56 5.46
N ALA A 365 3.81 0.33 5.23
CA ALA A 365 2.45 -0.09 5.56
C ALA A 365 2.18 -0.05 7.07
N MET A 366 3.18 -0.40 7.91
CA MET A 366 3.04 -0.45 9.38
C MET A 366 3.43 0.85 10.09
N PHE A 367 4.36 1.64 9.55
CA PHE A 367 4.86 2.87 10.19
C PHE A 367 4.43 4.15 9.47
N ASN A 368 3.62 4.02 8.41
CA ASN A 368 3.03 5.12 7.64
C ASN A 368 4.02 6.06 6.93
N LEU A 369 5.31 5.72 6.96
CA LEU A 369 6.41 6.31 6.21
C LEU A 369 7.47 5.23 5.97
N ALA A 370 8.03 5.14 4.77
CA ALA A 370 9.09 4.17 4.47
C ALA A 370 10.43 4.58 5.12
N LEU A 371 11.34 3.61 5.30
CA LEU A 371 12.73 3.93 5.65
C LEU A 371 13.42 4.68 4.51
N ALA A 372 13.15 4.30 3.26
CA ALA A 372 13.61 4.98 2.05
C ALA A 372 12.41 5.40 1.18
N GLU A 373 12.26 6.70 0.93
CA GLU A 373 11.20 7.23 0.06
C GLU A 373 11.77 7.76 -1.28
N PRO A 374 11.00 7.67 -2.38
CA PRO A 374 9.77 6.90 -2.51
C PRO A 374 10.06 5.40 -2.73
N VAL A 375 9.16 4.53 -2.26
CA VAL A 375 9.31 3.05 -2.31
C VAL A 375 9.46 2.43 -3.70
N ASP A 376 9.15 3.18 -4.75
CA ASP A 376 9.19 2.79 -6.15
C ASP A 376 10.29 3.51 -6.94
N ASN A 377 11.14 4.31 -6.29
CA ASN A 377 12.29 4.97 -6.89
C ASN A 377 13.52 4.87 -5.97
N LEU A 378 13.88 3.63 -5.65
CA LEU A 378 15.03 3.28 -4.83
C LEU A 378 16.33 3.32 -5.63
N ASP A 379 17.42 3.65 -4.95
CA ASP A 379 18.76 3.74 -5.51
C ASP A 379 19.70 2.70 -4.87
N PRO A 380 20.10 1.63 -5.59
CA PRO A 380 20.99 0.60 -5.08
C PRO A 380 22.31 1.14 -4.49
N ASP A 381 22.87 2.20 -5.07
CA ASP A 381 24.16 2.76 -4.66
C ASP A 381 24.05 3.61 -3.37
N ARG A 382 22.84 3.84 -2.86
CA ARG A 382 22.57 4.68 -1.68
C ARG A 382 21.85 3.94 -0.56
N LEU A 383 21.77 2.61 -0.62
CA LEU A 383 21.01 1.80 0.35
C LEU A 383 21.86 0.78 1.13
N ASN A 384 23.06 0.45 0.67
CA ASN A 384 23.90 -0.51 1.38
C ASN A 384 24.64 0.18 2.54
N PRO A 385 24.36 -0.14 3.82
CA PRO A 385 25.02 0.50 4.96
C PRO A 385 26.53 0.25 5.03
N ASN A 386 27.05 -0.78 4.36
CA ASN A 386 28.47 -1.12 4.38
C ASN A 386 29.29 -0.41 3.30
N VAL A 387 28.63 0.36 2.43
CA VAL A 387 29.28 1.12 1.35
C VAL A 387 28.86 2.58 1.51
N PRO A 388 29.80 3.54 1.62
CA PRO A 388 29.45 4.95 1.69
C PRO A 388 28.74 5.37 0.39
N PRO A 389 27.73 6.24 0.44
CA PRO A 389 27.09 6.75 -0.76
C PRO A 389 28.11 7.45 -1.67
N PRO A 390 27.90 7.45 -3.00
CA PRO A 390 28.76 8.20 -3.92
C PRO A 390 28.86 9.68 -3.55
N SER A 391 29.98 10.32 -3.90
CA SER A 391 30.21 11.75 -3.62
C SER A 391 29.03 12.61 -4.08
N GLY A 392 28.55 13.51 -3.21
CA GLY A 392 27.40 14.37 -3.47
C GLY A 392 26.04 13.74 -3.15
N TRP A 393 26.01 12.49 -2.70
CA TRP A 393 24.80 11.80 -2.27
C TRP A 393 24.84 11.43 -0.79
N GLU A 394 23.67 11.36 -0.17
CA GLU A 394 23.46 10.77 1.15
C GLU A 394 22.76 9.42 1.03
N TYR A 395 22.79 8.63 2.11
CA TYR A 395 21.97 7.42 2.21
C TYR A 395 20.51 7.80 1.94
N GLN A 396 19.85 7.02 1.08
CA GLN A 396 18.43 7.27 0.80
C GLN A 396 17.55 6.84 1.98
N ALA A 397 17.95 5.79 2.70
CA ALA A 397 17.24 5.31 3.87
C ALA A 397 17.58 6.14 5.12
N SER A 398 16.59 6.49 5.93
CA SER A 398 16.81 7.15 7.23
C SER A 398 17.51 6.25 8.25
N HIS A 399 17.35 4.94 8.11
CA HIS A 399 18.00 3.90 8.92
C HIS A 399 18.54 2.80 7.99
N PRO A 400 19.70 3.00 7.32
CA PRO A 400 20.19 2.05 6.32
C PRO A 400 20.55 0.68 6.93
N VAL A 401 21.06 0.65 8.17
CA VAL A 401 21.36 -0.60 8.90
C VAL A 401 20.08 -1.37 9.22
N LEU A 402 19.03 -0.67 9.68
CA LEU A 402 17.73 -1.28 9.96
C LEU A 402 17.10 -1.87 8.69
N LEU A 403 17.16 -1.14 7.58
CA LEU A 403 16.64 -1.63 6.29
C LEU A 403 17.34 -2.92 5.86
N GLU A 404 18.66 -3.02 5.99
CA GLU A 404 19.40 -4.24 5.64
C GLU A 404 19.07 -5.39 6.59
N LYS A 405 18.92 -5.14 7.90
CA LYS A 405 18.50 -6.17 8.86
C LYS A 405 17.09 -6.69 8.58
N LEU A 406 16.16 -5.81 8.22
CA LEU A 406 14.80 -6.22 7.80
C LEU A 406 14.84 -7.01 6.49
N ALA A 407 15.68 -6.59 5.52
CA ALA A 407 15.86 -7.33 4.27
C ALA A 407 16.46 -8.72 4.54
N GLN A 408 17.38 -8.85 5.50
CA GLN A 408 17.91 -10.15 5.92
C GLN A 408 16.84 -11.01 6.59
N ALA A 409 16.09 -10.47 7.55
CA ALA A 409 15.00 -11.21 8.21
C ALA A 409 13.93 -11.68 7.21
N ALA A 410 13.62 -10.87 6.20
CA ALA A 410 12.75 -11.26 5.10
C ALA A 410 13.37 -12.38 4.24
N ARG A 411 14.68 -12.42 4.00
CA ARG A 411 15.31 -13.58 3.34
C ARG A 411 15.22 -14.84 4.20
N ASP A 412 15.46 -14.71 5.49
CA ASP A 412 15.53 -15.82 6.45
C ASP A 412 14.17 -16.50 6.64
N ASN A 413 13.07 -15.75 6.58
CA ASN A 413 11.70 -16.29 6.66
C ASN A 413 11.08 -16.60 5.29
N ASP A 414 11.90 -16.66 4.23
CA ASP A 414 11.47 -16.77 2.83
C ASP A 414 10.37 -15.79 2.43
N PHE A 415 10.49 -14.52 2.82
CA PHE A 415 9.56 -13.45 2.48
C PHE A 415 8.11 -13.76 2.86
N ASN A 416 7.93 -14.44 3.99
CA ASN A 416 6.61 -14.72 4.53
C ASN A 416 5.99 -13.40 5.05
N LEU A 417 4.84 -13.04 4.50
CA LEU A 417 4.13 -11.81 4.85
C LEU A 417 3.76 -11.75 6.34
N ARG A 418 3.22 -12.85 6.87
CA ARG A 418 2.73 -12.90 8.25
C ARG A 418 3.89 -12.74 9.24
N GLU A 419 4.98 -13.48 9.03
CA GLU A 419 6.16 -13.41 9.91
C GLU A 419 6.89 -12.07 9.83
N THR A 420 6.98 -11.48 8.63
CA THR A 420 7.60 -10.16 8.48
C THR A 420 6.78 -9.07 9.17
N LEU A 421 5.45 -9.11 9.04
CA LEU A 421 4.56 -8.19 9.74
C LEU A 421 4.59 -8.41 11.25
N ARG A 422 4.57 -9.66 11.72
CA ARG A 422 4.69 -10.03 13.14
C ARG A 422 5.90 -9.37 13.77
N LEU A 423 7.07 -9.51 13.14
CA LEU A 423 8.32 -8.88 13.59
C LEU A 423 8.18 -7.35 13.72
N MET A 424 7.54 -6.68 12.75
CA MET A 424 7.36 -5.23 12.78
C MET A 424 6.40 -4.79 13.88
N VAL A 425 5.23 -5.42 13.99
CA VAL A 425 4.16 -4.96 14.91
C VAL A 425 4.39 -5.39 16.37
N GLN A 426 5.20 -6.41 16.61
CA GLN A 426 5.65 -6.78 17.95
C GLN A 426 6.72 -5.83 18.51
N SER A 427 7.42 -5.06 17.67
CA SER A 427 8.44 -4.10 18.11
C SER A 427 7.85 -3.03 19.05
N THR A 428 8.65 -2.62 20.03
CA THR A 428 8.32 -1.49 20.91
C THR A 428 8.17 -0.20 20.10
N ALA A 429 9.00 -0.02 19.06
CA ALA A 429 8.92 1.12 18.14
C ALA A 429 7.52 1.23 17.47
N TYR A 430 6.93 0.12 17.01
CA TYR A 430 5.57 0.13 16.47
C TYR A 430 4.54 0.48 17.54
N GLN A 431 4.75 0.06 18.79
CA GLN A 431 3.83 0.23 19.91
C GLN A 431 3.93 1.60 20.61
N LEU A 432 4.78 2.52 20.13
CA LEU A 432 4.79 3.90 20.58
C LEU A 432 3.44 4.57 20.34
N SER A 433 3.05 5.51 21.20
CA SER A 433 1.86 6.32 21.02
C SER A 433 2.03 7.26 19.82
N SER A 434 0.94 7.61 19.16
CA SER A 434 0.90 8.74 18.21
C SER A 434 0.92 10.10 18.91
N ARG A 435 0.65 10.14 20.23
CA ARG A 435 0.83 11.33 21.07
C ARG A 435 2.30 11.51 21.38
N TYR A 436 2.74 12.76 21.37
CA TYR A 436 4.13 13.14 21.62
C TYR A 436 4.15 14.38 22.49
N ASP A 437 4.81 14.28 23.64
CA ASP A 437 4.74 15.28 24.72
C ASP A 437 5.78 16.40 24.55
N GLY A 438 6.56 16.41 23.46
CA GLY A 438 7.53 17.46 23.12
C GLY A 438 7.21 18.20 21.81
N ASP A 439 8.11 19.08 21.40
CA ASP A 439 7.98 19.79 20.13
C ASP A 439 8.16 18.86 18.93
N TRP A 440 7.19 18.92 18.00
CA TRP A 440 7.19 18.14 16.78
C TRP A 440 7.55 19.01 15.58
N ASP A 441 8.59 18.62 14.84
CA ASP A 441 9.02 19.28 13.62
C ASP A 441 9.29 18.26 12.49
N LEU A 442 9.53 18.76 11.28
CA LEU A 442 9.69 17.94 10.08
C LEU A 442 10.89 16.98 10.14
N THR A 443 11.95 17.33 10.86
CA THR A 443 13.17 16.50 10.96
C THR A 443 12.93 15.23 11.77
N LYS A 444 11.98 15.28 12.73
CA LYS A 444 11.64 14.14 13.59
C LYS A 444 10.82 13.05 12.89
N VAL A 445 10.15 13.36 11.77
CA VAL A 445 9.22 12.42 11.13
C VAL A 445 9.90 11.11 10.74
N SER A 446 11.09 11.17 10.14
CA SER A 446 11.83 10.01 9.66
C SER A 446 12.64 9.28 10.73
N THR A 447 12.59 9.75 11.99
CA THR A 447 13.25 9.13 13.15
C THR A 447 12.37 8.07 13.81
N PHE A 448 11.07 8.07 13.52
CA PHE A 448 10.08 7.20 14.16
C PHE A 448 10.07 7.32 15.69
N ALA A 449 10.34 8.52 16.22
CA ALA A 449 10.20 8.85 17.65
C ALA A 449 8.76 8.67 18.17
N ARG A 450 7.77 8.44 17.30
CA ARG A 450 6.39 8.13 17.63
C ARG A 450 5.74 7.34 16.51
N HIS A 451 4.60 6.73 16.77
CA HIS A 451 3.79 6.21 15.68
C HIS A 451 3.18 7.38 14.87
N LEU A 452 3.23 7.29 13.55
CA LEU A 452 2.69 8.32 12.67
C LEU A 452 1.23 7.97 12.36
N PRO A 453 0.22 8.73 12.82
CA PRO A 453 -1.17 8.44 12.52
C PRO A 453 -1.46 8.48 11.02
N ARG A 454 -2.34 7.61 10.54
CA ARG A 454 -2.76 7.49 9.13
C ARG A 454 -4.27 7.64 9.01
N ARG A 455 -4.71 8.36 7.98
CA ARG A 455 -6.13 8.40 7.61
C ARG A 455 -6.56 7.04 7.06
N LEU A 456 -7.71 6.54 7.50
CA LEU A 456 -8.33 5.35 6.95
C LEU A 456 -8.50 5.45 5.43
N GLU A 457 -8.22 4.35 4.73
CA GLU A 457 -8.49 4.19 3.30
C GLU A 457 -10.00 4.16 3.04
N ALA A 458 -10.42 4.24 1.78
CA ALA A 458 -11.84 4.33 1.45
C ALA A 458 -12.63 3.12 1.94
N GLU A 459 -12.08 1.93 1.72
CA GLU A 459 -12.65 0.66 2.14
C GLU A 459 -12.67 0.56 3.67
N GLU A 460 -11.61 1.00 4.35
CA GLU A 460 -11.54 1.04 5.82
C GLU A 460 -12.57 2.00 6.43
N ALA A 461 -12.73 3.19 5.85
CA ALA A 461 -13.70 4.18 6.33
C ALA A 461 -15.14 3.69 6.14
N HIS A 462 -15.42 3.10 4.98
CA HIS A 462 -16.70 2.45 4.72
C HIS A 462 -16.98 1.30 5.72
N ASP A 463 -16.00 0.43 5.91
CA ASP A 463 -16.15 -0.75 6.77
C ASP A 463 -16.19 -0.36 8.26
N ALA A 464 -15.52 0.73 8.66
CA ALA A 464 -15.64 1.30 10.00
C ALA A 464 -17.07 1.78 10.29
N ILE A 465 -17.73 2.46 9.35
CA ILE A 465 -19.13 2.87 9.48
C ILE A 465 -20.04 1.65 9.57
N THR A 466 -19.83 0.68 8.67
CA THR A 466 -20.58 -0.59 8.64
C THR A 466 -20.46 -1.34 9.97
N LYS A 467 -19.24 -1.45 10.50
CA LYS A 467 -18.94 -2.13 11.76
C LYS A 467 -19.53 -1.39 12.96
N ALA A 468 -19.35 -0.07 13.06
CA ALA A 468 -19.83 0.73 14.18
C ALA A 468 -21.37 0.80 14.26
N THR A 469 -22.04 0.74 13.11
CA THR A 469 -23.51 0.79 13.04
C THR A 469 -24.15 -0.59 13.03
N GLY A 470 -23.38 -1.68 12.85
CA GLY A 470 -23.92 -3.04 12.77
C GLY A 470 -24.83 -3.29 11.56
N LEU A 471 -24.72 -2.45 10.51
CA LEU A 471 -25.53 -2.53 9.30
C LEU A 471 -24.69 -3.09 8.15
N LEU A 472 -24.67 -4.42 8.04
CA LEU A 472 -23.94 -5.13 6.99
C LEU A 472 -24.62 -4.94 5.62
N PRO A 473 -23.94 -4.36 4.62
CA PRO A 473 -24.44 -4.34 3.26
C PRO A 473 -24.32 -5.73 2.62
N ALA A 474 -24.91 -5.91 1.43
CA ALA A 474 -24.73 -7.12 0.62
C ALA A 474 -24.50 -6.71 -0.84
N TYR A 475 -23.23 -6.58 -1.21
CA TYR A 475 -22.79 -6.10 -2.52
C TYR A 475 -22.68 -7.24 -3.52
N SER A 476 -23.26 -7.02 -4.70
CA SER A 476 -23.02 -7.87 -5.86
C SER A 476 -21.73 -7.42 -6.56
N VAL A 477 -20.87 -8.38 -6.89
CA VAL A 477 -19.64 -8.15 -7.65
C VAL A 477 -19.77 -8.80 -9.02
N GLY A 478 -19.31 -8.12 -10.06
CA GLY A 478 -19.41 -8.63 -11.42
C GLY A 478 -18.75 -10.01 -11.56
N GLY A 479 -19.53 -11.01 -11.94
CA GLY A 479 -19.05 -12.39 -12.18
C GLY A 479 -18.99 -13.26 -10.93
N TRP A 480 -19.42 -12.76 -9.77
CA TRP A 480 -19.54 -13.56 -8.55
C TRP A 480 -20.99 -13.95 -8.29
N VAL A 481 -21.18 -15.19 -7.85
CA VAL A 481 -22.50 -15.69 -7.39
C VAL A 481 -22.80 -15.15 -6.00
N GLU A 482 -21.82 -15.25 -5.11
CA GLU A 482 -21.95 -14.81 -3.72
C GLU A 482 -21.77 -13.30 -3.58
N LYS A 483 -22.54 -12.72 -2.67
CA LYS A 483 -22.41 -11.30 -2.30
C LYS A 483 -21.34 -11.12 -1.24
N VAL A 484 -20.76 -9.93 -1.19
CA VAL A 484 -19.80 -9.54 -0.15
C VAL A 484 -20.38 -8.48 0.77
N ASN A 485 -19.98 -8.51 2.05
CA ASN A 485 -20.50 -7.61 3.06
C ASN A 485 -19.52 -6.48 3.42
N TRP A 486 -18.29 -6.55 2.93
CA TRP A 486 -17.23 -5.62 3.28
C TRP A 486 -16.59 -5.03 2.04
N ALA A 487 -16.25 -3.75 2.08
CA ALA A 487 -15.54 -3.09 0.99
C ALA A 487 -14.13 -3.67 0.83
N MET A 488 -13.51 -4.14 1.92
CA MET A 488 -12.23 -4.87 1.87
C MET A 488 -12.25 -6.18 1.08
N GLN A 489 -13.44 -6.69 0.72
CA GLN A 489 -13.57 -7.90 -0.10
C GLN A 489 -13.72 -7.59 -1.59
N LEU A 490 -13.78 -6.30 -1.96
CA LEU A 490 -14.00 -5.91 -3.36
C LEU A 490 -12.73 -6.12 -4.18
N PRO A 491 -12.85 -6.65 -5.40
CA PRO A 491 -11.67 -7.05 -6.16
C PRO A 491 -10.95 -5.90 -6.86
N GLU A 492 -11.61 -4.74 -7.05
CA GLU A 492 -11.04 -3.52 -7.64
C GLU A 492 -11.79 -2.24 -7.19
N PRO A 493 -11.19 -1.04 -7.34
CA PRO A 493 -11.82 0.21 -6.90
C PRO A 493 -13.10 0.60 -7.65
N THR A 494 -13.40 0.05 -8.83
CA THR A 494 -14.67 0.37 -9.51
C THR A 494 -15.86 -0.38 -8.93
N GLU A 495 -15.64 -1.36 -8.05
CA GLU A 495 -16.70 -2.08 -7.35
C GLU A 495 -17.13 -1.34 -6.04
N PRO A 496 -18.35 -1.60 -5.53
CA PRO A 496 -19.41 -2.37 -6.16
C PRO A 496 -20.12 -1.54 -7.24
N ARG A 497 -20.22 -2.06 -8.46
CA ARG A 497 -20.98 -1.40 -9.55
C ARG A 497 -22.49 -1.41 -9.28
N SER A 498 -22.96 -2.32 -8.42
CA SER A 498 -24.36 -2.45 -8.02
C SER A 498 -24.84 -1.35 -7.07
N ASP A 499 -23.94 -0.59 -6.44
CA ASP A 499 -24.28 0.46 -5.47
C ASP A 499 -23.45 1.72 -5.73
N GLY A 500 -24.01 2.62 -6.56
CA GLY A 500 -23.39 3.90 -6.88
C GLY A 500 -23.21 4.84 -5.68
N THR A 501 -24.00 4.66 -4.62
CA THR A 501 -23.89 5.47 -3.40
C THR A 501 -22.65 5.06 -2.61
N ALA A 502 -22.47 3.76 -2.37
CA ALA A 502 -21.27 3.23 -1.72
C ALA A 502 -20.01 3.51 -2.55
N ASN A 503 -20.10 3.32 -3.88
CA ASN A 503 -19.00 3.61 -4.79
C ASN A 503 -18.59 5.09 -4.77
N GLY A 504 -19.56 6.01 -4.87
CA GLY A 504 -19.32 7.45 -4.81
C GLY A 504 -18.74 7.91 -3.47
N PHE A 505 -19.23 7.35 -2.36
CA PHE A 505 -18.67 7.59 -1.03
C PHE A 505 -17.21 7.19 -0.97
N MET A 506 -16.86 5.96 -1.35
CA MET A 506 -15.48 5.49 -1.34
C MET A 506 -14.57 6.28 -2.30
N ASN A 507 -15.07 6.71 -3.45
CA ASN A 507 -14.30 7.57 -4.36
C ASN A 507 -13.95 8.93 -3.74
N SER A 508 -14.80 9.47 -2.85
CA SER A 508 -14.49 10.73 -2.13
C SER A 508 -13.26 10.61 -1.21
N PHE A 509 -12.89 9.39 -0.81
CA PHE A 509 -11.70 9.07 -0.02
C PHE A 509 -10.45 8.84 -0.87
N SER A 510 -10.50 9.10 -2.18
CA SER A 510 -9.35 9.03 -3.10
C SER A 510 -8.67 7.65 -3.17
N ARG A 511 -9.46 6.57 -3.29
CA ARG A 511 -8.94 5.19 -3.41
C ARG A 511 -8.17 4.85 -4.69
N GLY A 512 -8.07 5.79 -5.64
CA GLY A 512 -7.37 5.60 -6.90
C GLY A 512 -8.11 4.65 -7.85
N ASN A 513 -7.39 4.18 -8.90
CA ASN A 513 -7.96 3.32 -9.94
C ASN A 513 -7.09 2.10 -10.32
N ARG A 514 -5.96 1.89 -9.61
CA ARG A 514 -4.98 0.82 -9.91
C ARG A 514 -4.39 0.87 -11.34
N ASP A 515 -4.39 2.05 -11.93
CA ASP A 515 -3.82 2.27 -13.27
C ASP A 515 -2.98 3.55 -13.31
N THR A 516 -3.63 4.69 -13.54
CA THR A 516 -2.98 6.00 -13.69
C THR A 516 -3.09 6.88 -12.46
N GLN A 517 -4.01 6.57 -11.54
CA GLN A 517 -4.28 7.35 -10.35
C GLN A 517 -3.93 6.55 -9.09
N PRO A 518 -2.86 6.93 -8.37
CA PRO A 518 -2.52 6.30 -7.10
C PRO A 518 -3.57 6.65 -6.04
N ARG A 519 -3.75 5.74 -5.07
CA ARG A 519 -4.53 6.07 -3.87
C ARG A 519 -3.85 7.17 -3.07
N SER A 520 -4.67 8.01 -2.44
CA SER A 520 -4.19 9.08 -1.56
C SER A 520 -4.90 9.03 -0.22
N THR A 521 -4.13 9.23 0.84
CA THR A 521 -4.64 9.38 2.21
C THR A 521 -4.74 10.84 2.63
N SER A 522 -4.55 11.78 1.70
CA SER A 522 -4.82 13.21 1.92
C SER A 522 -6.31 13.43 2.22
N GLY A 523 -6.61 14.42 3.08
CA GLY A 523 -7.98 14.84 3.32
C GLY A 523 -8.52 15.70 2.16
N SER A 524 -9.83 15.71 1.98
CA SER A 524 -10.50 16.60 1.02
C SER A 524 -11.79 17.18 1.60
N VAL A 525 -12.20 18.34 1.11
CA VAL A 525 -13.49 18.95 1.50
C VAL A 525 -14.65 18.02 1.10
N LEU A 526 -14.57 17.41 -0.08
CA LEU A 526 -15.58 16.48 -0.57
C LEU A 526 -15.74 15.26 0.34
N MET A 527 -14.65 14.71 0.87
CA MET A 527 -14.67 13.61 1.84
C MET A 527 -15.45 14.00 3.10
N TRP A 528 -15.13 15.16 3.70
CA TRP A 528 -15.82 15.64 4.90
C TRP A 528 -17.30 15.97 4.66
N LEU A 529 -17.63 16.56 3.49
CA LEU A 529 -19.03 16.78 3.11
C LEU A 529 -19.79 15.47 2.96
N ASN A 530 -19.17 14.43 2.40
CA ASN A 530 -19.78 13.10 2.32
C ASN A 530 -19.95 12.45 3.69
N MET A 531 -18.99 12.60 4.61
CA MET A 531 -19.14 12.10 5.98
C MET A 531 -20.34 12.71 6.71
N MET A 532 -20.61 13.99 6.49
CA MET A 532 -21.74 14.67 7.15
C MET A 532 -23.09 14.37 6.49
N ASN A 533 -23.12 14.20 5.15
CA ASN A 533 -24.36 14.28 4.39
C ASN A 533 -24.71 13.02 3.57
N SER A 534 -23.74 12.12 3.31
CA SER A 534 -23.99 10.93 2.49
C SER A 534 -24.98 9.99 3.17
N THR A 535 -25.86 9.38 2.40
CA THR A 535 -26.77 8.33 2.86
C THR A 535 -26.02 7.07 3.30
N VAL A 536 -24.74 6.90 2.94
CA VAL A 536 -23.87 5.89 3.57
C VAL A 536 -23.80 6.12 5.08
N VAL A 537 -23.72 7.39 5.52
CA VAL A 537 -23.64 7.76 6.93
C VAL A 537 -25.02 8.02 7.53
N THR A 538 -25.78 8.95 6.97
CA THR A 538 -27.00 9.50 7.58
C THR A 538 -28.10 8.45 7.79
N ASN A 539 -28.21 7.46 6.90
CA ASN A 539 -29.18 6.37 7.06
C ASN A 539 -28.70 5.32 8.06
N ARG A 540 -27.38 5.15 8.26
CA ARG A 540 -26.81 4.11 9.14
C ARG A 540 -26.72 4.52 10.60
N VAL A 541 -26.80 5.82 10.89
CA VAL A 541 -26.82 6.35 12.26
C VAL A 541 -28.24 6.44 12.84
N LYS A 542 -29.25 5.83 12.20
CA LYS A 542 -30.63 5.81 12.69
C LYS A 542 -30.83 4.71 13.74
N ALA A 543 -31.57 5.02 14.81
CA ALA A 543 -31.96 4.10 15.87
C ALA A 543 -33.44 3.70 15.75
N THR A 544 -34.19 4.34 14.84
CA THR A 544 -35.60 4.05 14.56
C THR A 544 -35.87 3.97 13.04
N GLY A 545 -36.97 3.33 12.66
CA GLY A 545 -37.36 3.16 11.26
C GLY A 545 -36.82 1.87 10.60
N THR A 546 -37.09 1.72 9.31
CA THR A 546 -36.81 0.50 8.54
C THR A 546 -35.33 0.25 8.25
N THR A 547 -34.49 1.29 8.32
CA THR A 547 -33.04 1.21 8.13
C THR A 547 -32.28 1.41 9.44
N ALA A 548 -32.95 1.25 10.59
CA ALA A 548 -32.34 1.46 11.89
C ALA A 548 -31.15 0.52 12.11
N SER A 549 -30.05 1.07 12.60
CA SER A 549 -28.95 0.32 13.18
C SER A 549 -29.47 -0.53 14.34
N PRO A 550 -29.31 -1.88 14.29
CA PRO A 550 -29.72 -2.73 15.40
C PRO A 550 -28.94 -2.40 16.68
N TYR A 551 -27.67 -2.01 16.54
CA TYR A 551 -26.83 -1.58 17.64
C TYR A 551 -27.37 -0.31 18.31
N LEU A 552 -27.63 0.76 17.54
CA LEU A 552 -28.11 2.03 18.10
C LEU A 552 -29.55 1.90 18.64
N ALA A 553 -30.40 1.10 17.99
CA ALA A 553 -31.75 0.82 18.46
C ALA A 553 -31.75 0.12 19.83
N GLU A 554 -30.82 -0.82 20.07
CA GLU A 554 -30.69 -1.47 21.37
C GLU A 554 -30.08 -0.53 22.41
N LEU A 555 -29.05 0.23 22.03
CA LEU A 555 -28.41 1.18 22.92
C LEU A 555 -29.36 2.29 23.40
N ALA A 556 -30.29 2.72 22.55
CA ALA A 556 -31.34 3.68 22.89
C ALA A 556 -32.32 3.16 23.96
N LYS A 557 -32.42 1.84 24.19
CA LYS A 557 -33.26 1.26 25.25
C LYS A 557 -32.57 1.29 26.62
N ASN A 558 -31.23 1.23 26.65
CA ASN A 558 -30.45 1.27 27.89
C ASN A 558 -30.68 2.60 28.62
N LYS A 559 -31.09 2.55 29.89
CA LYS A 559 -31.42 3.72 30.72
C LYS A 559 -30.24 4.28 31.52
N VAL A 560 -29.08 3.62 31.48
CA VAL A 560 -27.87 4.07 32.15
C VAL A 560 -27.06 4.96 31.19
N ASP A 561 -27.21 6.28 31.33
CA ASP A 561 -26.61 7.26 30.41
C ASP A 561 -25.09 7.14 30.31
N GLU A 562 -24.40 6.93 31.43
CA GLU A 562 -22.94 6.76 31.41
C GLU A 562 -22.51 5.53 30.62
N ALA A 563 -23.26 4.44 30.70
CA ALA A 563 -22.98 3.21 29.94
C ALA A 563 -23.21 3.44 28.45
N VAL A 564 -24.29 4.15 28.08
CA VAL A 564 -24.56 4.53 26.68
C VAL A 564 -23.45 5.40 26.10
N VAL A 565 -23.01 6.42 26.85
CA VAL A 565 -21.89 7.28 26.42
C VAL A 565 -20.62 6.45 26.26
N GLN A 566 -20.28 5.61 27.23
CA GLN A 566 -19.07 4.77 27.14
C GLN A 566 -19.12 3.85 25.92
N ASP A 567 -20.23 3.16 25.67
CA ASP A 567 -20.37 2.23 24.55
C ASP A 567 -20.32 2.95 23.19
N LEU A 568 -20.93 4.14 23.07
CA LEU A 568 -20.79 4.96 21.87
C LEU A 568 -19.33 5.32 21.59
N PHE A 569 -18.58 5.78 22.59
CA PHE A 569 -17.18 6.15 22.43
C PHE A 569 -16.29 4.96 22.06
N LEU A 570 -16.49 3.80 22.70
CA LEU A 570 -15.74 2.59 22.37
C LEU A 570 -16.09 2.07 20.97
N THR A 571 -17.37 2.07 20.58
CA THR A 571 -17.78 1.55 19.27
C THR A 571 -17.33 2.43 18.11
N PHE A 572 -17.43 3.76 18.24
CA PHE A 572 -17.08 4.66 17.16
C PHE A 572 -15.59 5.05 17.18
N LEU A 573 -15.03 5.39 18.33
CA LEU A 573 -13.67 5.95 18.42
C LEU A 573 -12.63 4.95 18.95
N SER A 574 -13.07 3.79 19.42
CA SER A 574 -12.24 2.75 20.05
C SER A 574 -11.44 3.22 21.26
N ARG A 575 -11.97 4.21 21.99
CA ARG A 575 -11.36 4.74 23.21
C ARG A 575 -12.42 5.24 24.17
N SER A 576 -12.04 5.44 25.41
CA SER A 576 -12.90 6.09 26.39
C SER A 576 -13.06 7.60 26.10
N PRO A 577 -14.20 8.22 26.45
CA PRO A 577 -14.38 9.66 26.37
C PRO A 577 -13.44 10.38 27.35
N SER A 578 -12.95 11.55 26.97
CA SER A 578 -12.39 12.49 27.97
C SER A 578 -13.49 13.04 28.88
N GLU A 579 -13.13 13.59 30.05
CA GLU A 579 -14.10 14.19 30.99
C GLU A 579 -14.99 15.26 30.32
N TYR A 580 -14.39 16.11 29.48
CA TYR A 580 -15.12 17.11 28.71
C TYR A 580 -16.11 16.46 27.73
N GLU A 581 -15.65 15.47 26.97
CA GLU A 581 -16.49 14.76 26.00
C GLU A 581 -17.64 14.00 26.69
N LYS A 582 -17.36 13.36 27.83
CA LYS A 582 -18.35 12.66 28.66
C LYS A 582 -19.41 13.64 29.16
N ALA A 583 -19.00 14.78 29.72
CA ALA A 583 -19.92 15.80 30.22
C ALA A 583 -20.83 16.36 29.11
N VAL A 584 -20.28 16.63 27.92
CA VAL A 584 -21.06 17.07 26.76
C VAL A 584 -22.05 16.00 26.31
N ALA A 585 -21.63 14.74 26.21
CA ALA A 585 -22.49 13.63 25.78
C ALA A 585 -23.64 13.36 26.77
N LEU A 586 -23.35 13.35 28.07
CA LEU A 586 -24.36 13.22 29.13
C LEU A 586 -25.37 14.37 29.10
N LYS A 587 -24.90 15.60 28.90
CA LYS A 587 -25.78 16.77 28.74
C LYS A 587 -26.71 16.62 27.53
N THR A 588 -26.25 16.03 26.44
CA THR A 588 -27.09 15.77 25.26
C THR A 588 -28.15 14.70 25.55
N LEU A 589 -27.80 13.57 26.16
CA LEU A 589 -28.77 12.55 26.57
C LEU A 589 -29.82 13.10 27.55
N GLY A 590 -29.40 13.94 28.50
CA GLY A 590 -30.29 14.55 29.49
C GLY A 590 -31.31 15.54 28.91
N LYS A 591 -31.14 16.01 27.67
CA LYS A 591 -32.16 16.82 26.97
C LYS A 591 -33.30 15.98 26.37
N SER A 592 -33.12 14.66 26.28
CA SER A 592 -34.12 13.75 25.71
C SER A 592 -35.31 13.52 26.64
N GLY A 593 -36.38 12.92 26.12
CA GLY A 593 -37.60 12.61 26.89
C GLY A 593 -38.76 13.56 26.62
N THR A 594 -38.63 14.45 25.63
CA THR A 594 -39.73 15.26 25.12
C THR A 594 -40.40 14.58 23.93
N ALA A 595 -41.60 15.02 23.55
CA ALA A 595 -42.30 14.53 22.37
C ALA A 595 -41.52 14.79 21.06
N THR A 596 -40.68 15.83 21.03
CA THR A 596 -39.91 16.25 19.84
C THR A 596 -38.46 15.80 19.87
N TYR A 597 -37.93 15.37 21.01
CA TYR A 597 -36.56 14.90 21.17
C TYR A 597 -36.51 13.63 22.04
N THR A 598 -36.61 12.50 21.35
CA THR A 598 -36.62 11.18 21.98
C THR A 598 -35.22 10.75 22.39
N ARG A 599 -35.12 9.74 23.28
CA ARG A 599 -33.83 9.13 23.62
C ARG A 599 -33.13 8.54 22.40
N ALA A 600 -33.89 7.95 21.48
CA ALA A 600 -33.36 7.46 20.21
C ALA A 600 -32.73 8.60 19.41
N ALA A 601 -33.41 9.75 19.26
CA ALA A 601 -32.85 10.92 18.57
C ALA A 601 -31.54 11.40 19.21
N ALA A 602 -31.45 11.42 20.55
CA ALA A 602 -30.20 11.79 21.23
C ALA A 602 -29.05 10.79 20.97
N VAL A 603 -29.34 9.49 20.89
CA VAL A 603 -28.35 8.47 20.51
C VAL A 603 -27.94 8.61 19.05
N GLU A 604 -28.88 8.89 18.14
CA GLU A 604 -28.60 9.15 16.71
C GLU A 604 -27.66 10.37 16.55
N ASP A 605 -27.95 11.48 17.24
CA ASP A 605 -27.15 12.70 17.21
C ASP A 605 -25.71 12.46 17.72
N LEU A 606 -25.58 11.73 18.84
CA LEU A 606 -24.27 11.39 19.38
C LEU A 606 -23.51 10.46 18.45
N ALA A 607 -24.15 9.44 17.88
CA ALA A 607 -23.51 8.55 16.92
C ALA A 607 -23.03 9.31 15.67
N TRP A 608 -23.87 10.20 15.12
CA TRP A 608 -23.50 11.06 13.98
C TRP A 608 -22.34 11.99 14.33
N ALA A 609 -22.34 12.59 15.53
CA ALA A 609 -21.26 13.45 15.99
C ALA A 609 -19.93 12.68 16.10
N LEU A 610 -19.96 11.46 16.65
CA LEU A 610 -18.77 10.62 16.83
C LEU A 610 -18.19 10.12 15.50
N ILE A 611 -19.03 9.69 14.56
CA ILE A 611 -18.59 9.25 13.22
C ILE A 611 -17.87 10.38 12.46
N ASN A 612 -18.23 11.64 12.75
CA ASN A 612 -17.65 12.82 12.11
C ASN A 612 -16.43 13.39 12.85
N LYS A 613 -15.98 12.78 13.96
CA LYS A 613 -14.73 13.20 14.61
C LYS A 613 -13.52 12.73 13.83
N THR A 614 -12.42 13.47 13.96
CA THR A 614 -11.15 13.14 13.29
C THR A 614 -10.61 11.77 13.67
N ASP A 615 -10.69 11.37 14.95
CA ASP A 615 -10.21 10.06 15.39
C ASP A 615 -10.98 8.86 14.82
N PHE A 616 -12.26 9.04 14.45
CA PHE A 616 -13.01 8.00 13.74
C PHE A 616 -12.33 7.57 12.44
N LEU A 617 -11.76 8.53 11.71
CA LEU A 617 -11.14 8.34 10.40
C LEU A 617 -9.64 8.08 10.44
N PHE A 618 -9.07 7.75 11.60
CA PHE A 618 -7.64 7.54 11.75
C PHE A 618 -7.29 6.20 12.43
N SER A 619 -6.24 5.56 11.91
CA SER A 619 -5.39 4.61 12.64
C SER A 619 -4.29 5.43 13.31
N TYR A 620 -4.12 5.31 14.62
CA TYR A 620 -3.24 6.16 15.41
C TYR A 620 -2.67 5.40 16.59
#